data_AF-A0A059F3C1-F1
#
_entry.id   AF-A0A059F3C1-F1
#
_cell.length_a   1.000
_cell.length_b   1.000
_cell.length_c   1.000
_cell.angle_alpha   90.00
_cell.angle_beta   90.00
_cell.angle_gamma   90.00
#
_symmetry.space_group_name_H-M   'P 1'
#
loop_
_entity.id
_entity.type
_entity.pdbx_description
1 polymer ?
#
loop_
_entity_poly.entity_id
_entity_poly.type
_entity_poly.pdbx_seq_one_letter_code
_entity_poly.pdbx_strand_id
1 'polypeptide(L)'
;MLIILVPLCLTRSIEKIFHVNVVGYVYNIINTYEDPSEFFDLRMESLFSDLRLLLDNHFRPLNHKLQVIPRIRKNFNLTGNLIMFDKDDFQQLKENIINNIDFIIREYNYKCFDQMFINHTKEYFEDSFKVFYIYFMSEYNTLGMDLTFLKMVLNSTINNLFLNDNFEFCMIIKEDFAKTYNPYFLGYIDMRI
;
A
#
# COMPACT_ATOMS: atom_id res chain seq x y z
N MET A 1 -4.37 15.34 -5.02
CA MET A 1 -4.99 14.43 -4.04
C MET A 1 -6.06 15.21 -3.27
N LEU A 2 -7.33 14.79 -3.32
CA LEU A 2 -8.43 15.47 -2.61
C LEU A 2 -8.71 14.69 -1.31
N ILE A 3 -8.50 15.30 -0.15
CA ILE A 3 -8.79 14.71 1.18
C ILE A 3 -10.06 15.39 1.70
N ILE A 4 -11.09 14.62 2.01
CA ILE A 4 -12.26 15.12 2.75
C ILE A 4 -12.14 14.65 4.21
N LEU A 5 -11.86 15.59 5.11
CA LEU A 5 -12.08 15.41 6.55
C LEU A 5 -13.57 15.72 6.80
N VAL A 6 -14.42 14.71 6.98
CA VAL A 6 -15.83 14.92 7.35
C VAL A 6 -15.95 14.99 8.88
N PRO A 7 -16.31 16.13 9.48
CA PRO A 7 -16.64 16.21 10.89
C PRO A 7 -18.16 16.08 11.06
N LEU A 8 -18.64 14.88 11.38
CA LEU A 8 -20.01 14.69 11.85
C LEU A 8 -20.00 14.61 13.38
N CYS A 9 -20.77 15.50 14.01
CA CYS A 9 -20.72 15.76 15.44
C CYS A 9 -21.31 14.64 16.31
N LEU A 10 -20.56 14.39 17.40
CA LEU A 10 -20.94 13.97 18.77
C LEU A 10 -21.20 12.48 19.05
N THR A 11 -20.32 11.95 19.91
CA THR A 11 -20.28 10.64 20.57
C THR A 11 -19.87 9.42 19.73
N ARG A 12 -18.66 9.46 19.18
CA ARG A 12 -17.79 8.30 18.87
C ARG A 12 -16.44 8.87 18.47
N SER A 13 -15.34 8.23 18.87
CA SER A 13 -14.02 8.51 18.31
C SER A 13 -14.15 8.60 16.79
N ILE A 14 -13.80 9.75 16.19
CA ILE A 14 -13.79 9.88 14.73
C ILE A 14 -12.82 8.81 14.23
N GLU A 15 -13.35 7.80 13.56
CA GLU A 15 -12.52 6.72 13.00
C GLU A 15 -11.59 7.38 11.97
N LYS A 16 -10.30 7.46 12.31
CA LYS A 16 -9.31 8.07 11.42
C LYS A 16 -9.13 7.12 10.22
N ILE A 17 -9.27 7.65 9.00
CA ILE A 17 -9.17 6.88 7.75
C ILE A 17 -8.30 7.57 6.70
N PHE A 18 -7.45 6.81 6.00
CA PHE A 18 -6.81 7.25 4.75
C PHE A 18 -7.47 6.61 3.56
N HIS A 19 -7.68 7.39 2.50
CA HIS A 19 -8.08 6.89 1.19
C HIS A 19 -6.88 7.03 0.25
N VAL A 20 -6.41 5.91 -0.30
CA VAL A 20 -5.27 5.90 -1.22
C VAL A 20 -5.70 5.26 -2.55
N ASN A 21 -5.45 5.94 -3.67
CA ASN A 21 -5.64 5.37 -5.01
C ASN A 21 -4.57 4.31 -5.25
N VAL A 22 -4.97 3.04 -5.28
CA VAL A 22 -4.05 1.89 -5.30
C VAL A 22 -3.27 1.84 -6.60
N VAL A 23 -3.97 1.95 -7.74
CA VAL A 23 -3.37 1.78 -9.06
C VAL A 23 -2.34 2.88 -9.33
N GLY A 24 -2.70 4.13 -9.04
CA GLY A 24 -1.80 5.26 -9.19
C GLY A 24 -0.57 5.16 -8.29
N TYR A 25 -0.76 4.71 -7.04
CA TYR A 25 0.35 4.55 -6.11
C TYR A 25 1.33 3.45 -6.54
N VAL A 26 0.81 2.27 -6.92
CA VAL A 26 1.64 1.16 -7.43
C VAL A 26 2.41 1.57 -8.68
N TYR A 27 1.78 2.33 -9.59
CA TYR A 27 2.43 2.86 -10.77
C TYR A 27 3.58 3.81 -10.42
N ASN A 28 3.37 4.71 -9.45
CA ASN A 28 4.41 5.61 -8.98
C ASN A 28 5.60 4.86 -8.40
N ILE A 29 5.36 3.83 -7.56
CA ILE A 29 6.45 3.01 -7.00
C ILE A 29 7.29 2.37 -8.11
N ILE A 30 6.64 1.75 -9.10
CA ILE A 30 7.35 1.10 -10.22
C ILE A 30 8.20 2.12 -11.00
N ASN A 31 7.69 3.32 -11.24
CA ASN A 31 8.44 4.35 -11.97
C ASN A 31 9.58 4.95 -11.15
N THR A 32 9.36 5.18 -9.85
CA THR A 32 10.37 5.75 -8.94
C THR A 32 11.58 4.83 -8.81
N TYR A 33 11.35 3.52 -8.82
CA TYR A 33 12.38 2.51 -8.65
C TYR A 33 12.60 1.68 -9.93
N GLU A 34 12.28 2.26 -11.09
CA GLU A 34 12.43 1.60 -12.40
C GLU A 34 13.88 1.20 -12.69
N ASP A 35 14.83 1.98 -12.19
CA ASP A 35 16.26 1.64 -12.18
C ASP A 35 16.69 1.27 -10.75
N PRO A 36 16.74 -0.03 -10.40
CA PRO A 36 17.16 -0.48 -9.07
C PRO A 36 18.68 -0.47 -8.90
N SER A 37 19.46 0.07 -9.85
CA SER A 37 20.92 0.07 -9.78
C SER A 37 21.47 0.72 -8.51
N GLU A 38 20.77 1.67 -7.90
CA GLU A 38 21.15 2.24 -6.59
C GLU A 38 21.21 1.19 -5.46
N PHE A 39 20.48 0.08 -5.60
CA PHE A 39 20.42 -1.01 -4.61
C PHE A 39 21.24 -2.24 -5.00
N PHE A 40 21.67 -2.35 -6.27
CA PHE A 40 22.43 -3.48 -6.85
C PHE A 40 21.94 -4.88 -6.37
N ASP A 41 20.62 -5.12 -6.42
CA ASP A 41 20.01 -6.39 -5.95
C ASP A 41 19.16 -7.07 -7.03
N LEU A 42 19.53 -8.30 -7.36
CA LEU A 42 18.75 -9.18 -8.25
C LEU A 42 17.33 -9.44 -7.72
N ARG A 43 17.10 -9.37 -6.40
CA ARG A 43 15.75 -9.51 -5.81
C ARG A 43 14.91 -8.25 -5.95
N MET A 44 15.51 -7.06 -5.98
CA MET A 44 14.79 -5.82 -6.32
C MET A 44 14.33 -5.89 -7.78
N GLU A 45 15.20 -6.34 -8.69
CA GLU A 45 14.83 -6.57 -10.09
C GLU A 45 13.68 -7.57 -10.22
N SER A 46 13.77 -8.71 -9.53
CA SER A 46 12.70 -9.71 -9.49
C SER A 46 11.39 -9.13 -8.94
N LEU A 47 11.45 -8.37 -7.84
CA LEU A 47 10.28 -7.71 -7.25
C LEU A 47 9.59 -6.79 -8.26
N PHE A 48 10.33 -5.92 -8.95
CA PHE A 48 9.72 -5.00 -9.90
C PHE A 48 9.21 -5.70 -11.16
N SER A 49 9.85 -6.79 -11.59
CA SER A 49 9.29 -7.67 -12.62
C SER A 49 7.92 -8.23 -12.19
N ASP A 50 7.82 -8.77 -10.97
CA ASP A 50 6.57 -9.30 -10.43
C ASP A 50 5.51 -8.20 -10.24
N LEU A 51 5.91 -7.00 -9.83
CA LEU A 51 5.00 -5.86 -9.71
C LEU A 51 4.48 -5.38 -11.07
N ARG A 52 5.30 -5.45 -12.13
CA ARG A 52 4.85 -5.18 -13.51
C ARG A 52 3.82 -6.22 -13.96
N LEU A 53 4.06 -7.50 -13.68
CA LEU A 53 3.08 -8.56 -13.94
C LEU A 53 1.78 -8.33 -13.16
N LEU A 54 1.87 -7.93 -11.89
CA LEU A 54 0.71 -7.58 -11.06
C LEU A 54 -0.07 -6.42 -11.69
N LEU A 55 0.62 -5.37 -12.13
CA LEU A 55 -0.01 -4.21 -12.74
C LEU A 55 -0.71 -4.57 -14.06
N ASP A 56 -0.01 -5.28 -14.95
CA ASP A 56 -0.46 -5.54 -16.32
C ASP A 56 -1.52 -6.63 -16.41
N ASN A 57 -1.35 -7.71 -15.64
CA ASN A 57 -2.25 -8.85 -15.70
C ASN A 57 -3.44 -8.70 -14.74
N HIS A 58 -3.29 -7.91 -13.67
CA HIS A 58 -4.28 -7.84 -12.60
C HIS A 58 -4.91 -6.46 -12.43
N PHE A 59 -4.13 -5.45 -12.05
CA PHE A 59 -4.69 -4.14 -11.69
C PHE A 59 -5.24 -3.35 -12.88
N ARG A 60 -4.53 -3.29 -14.01
CA ARG A 60 -5.02 -2.58 -15.21
C ARG A 60 -6.29 -3.22 -15.79
N PRO A 61 -6.37 -4.54 -16.00
CA PRO A 61 -7.59 -5.18 -16.51
C PRO A 61 -8.78 -5.03 -15.56
N LEU A 62 -8.54 -5.13 -14.25
CA LEU A 62 -9.53 -4.86 -13.22
C LEU A 62 -10.06 -3.42 -13.33
N ASN A 63 -9.16 -2.43 -13.33
CA ASN A 63 -9.52 -1.02 -13.36
C ASN A 63 -10.34 -0.71 -14.63
N HIS A 64 -9.92 -1.24 -15.78
CA HIS A 64 -10.70 -1.14 -17.02
C HIS A 64 -12.10 -1.72 -16.86
N LYS A 65 -12.24 -2.96 -16.36
CA LYS A 65 -13.54 -3.61 -16.14
C LYS A 65 -14.44 -2.78 -15.21
N LEU A 66 -13.88 -2.21 -14.14
CA LEU A 66 -14.61 -1.33 -13.22
C LEU A 66 -15.05 -0.05 -13.94
N GLN A 67 -14.23 0.56 -14.80
CA GLN A 67 -14.62 1.76 -15.54
C GLN A 67 -15.69 1.51 -16.61
N VAL A 68 -15.64 0.39 -17.34
CA VAL A 68 -16.52 0.16 -18.50
C VAL A 68 -17.74 -0.73 -18.24
N ILE A 69 -17.76 -1.56 -17.18
CA ILE A 69 -18.84 -2.54 -16.96
C ILE A 69 -19.63 -2.21 -15.67
N PRO A 70 -20.82 -1.58 -15.76
CA PRO A 70 -21.61 -1.17 -14.59
C PRO A 70 -21.99 -2.32 -13.65
N ARG A 71 -22.26 -3.51 -14.20
CA ARG A 71 -22.59 -4.70 -13.40
C ARG A 71 -21.42 -5.14 -12.53
N ILE A 72 -20.19 -5.05 -13.03
CA ILE A 72 -18.98 -5.38 -12.26
C ILE A 72 -18.78 -4.35 -11.15
N ARG A 73 -18.96 -3.05 -11.42
CA ARG A 73 -18.92 -2.02 -10.36
C ARG A 73 -19.94 -2.29 -9.27
N LYS A 74 -21.20 -2.55 -9.64
CA LYS A 74 -22.27 -2.82 -8.68
C LYS A 74 -21.94 -4.05 -7.85
N ASN A 75 -21.43 -5.12 -8.48
CA ASN A 75 -21.02 -6.32 -7.76
C ASN A 75 -19.85 -6.03 -6.81
N PHE A 76 -18.83 -5.32 -7.26
CA PHE A 76 -17.70 -4.92 -6.42
C PHE A 76 -18.14 -4.08 -5.22
N ASN A 77 -19.03 -3.10 -5.41
CA ASN A 77 -19.54 -2.31 -4.29
C ASN A 77 -20.40 -3.12 -3.29
N LEU A 78 -21.00 -4.23 -3.73
CA LEU A 78 -21.82 -5.10 -2.88
C LEU A 78 -20.99 -6.16 -2.16
N THR A 79 -20.03 -6.75 -2.85
CA THR A 79 -19.30 -7.93 -2.38
C THR A 79 -17.88 -7.63 -2.00
N GLY A 80 -17.35 -6.44 -2.33
CA GLY A 80 -15.94 -5.99 -2.37
C GLY A 80 -14.91 -7.10 -2.59
N ASN A 81 -15.35 -8.14 -3.27
CA ASN A 81 -14.59 -9.29 -3.62
C ASN A 81 -14.11 -9.03 -5.02
N LEU A 82 -12.80 -8.83 -5.12
CA LEU A 82 -12.09 -9.05 -6.36
C LEU A 82 -12.09 -10.56 -6.64
N ILE A 83 -13.23 -11.16 -7.01
CA ILE A 83 -13.18 -12.43 -7.76
C ILE A 83 -12.77 -12.04 -9.17
N MET A 84 -11.50 -11.77 -9.31
CA MET A 84 -10.82 -11.49 -10.54
C MET A 84 -9.56 -12.35 -10.45
N PHE A 85 -9.14 -12.91 -11.58
CA PHE A 85 -7.90 -13.69 -11.76
C PHE A 85 -8.04 -15.19 -11.53
N ASP A 86 -7.24 -15.92 -12.30
CA ASP A 86 -6.96 -17.32 -12.01
C ASP A 86 -6.36 -17.36 -10.62
N LYS A 87 -7.06 -18.04 -9.71
CA LYS A 87 -6.85 -17.86 -8.26
C LYS A 87 -5.45 -18.28 -7.85
N ASP A 88 -4.92 -19.28 -8.55
CA ASP A 88 -3.64 -19.90 -8.23
C ASP A 88 -2.47 -19.04 -8.72
N ASP A 89 -2.52 -18.54 -9.96
CA ASP A 89 -1.49 -17.64 -10.53
C ASP A 89 -1.38 -16.34 -9.73
N PHE A 90 -2.52 -15.74 -9.35
CA PHE A 90 -2.52 -14.53 -8.55
C PHE A 90 -1.97 -14.78 -7.14
N GLN A 91 -2.32 -15.91 -6.52
CA GLN A 91 -1.84 -16.25 -5.18
C GLN A 91 -0.33 -16.46 -5.18
N GLN A 92 0.21 -17.17 -6.17
CA GLN A 92 1.66 -17.38 -6.31
C GLN A 92 2.39 -16.05 -6.53
N LEU A 93 1.87 -15.19 -7.40
CA LEU A 93 2.45 -13.86 -7.65
C LEU A 93 2.44 -13.01 -6.38
N LYS A 94 1.32 -12.98 -5.66
CA LYS A 94 1.17 -12.29 -4.38
C LYS A 94 2.22 -12.78 -3.37
N GLU A 95 2.37 -14.08 -3.21
CA GLU A 95 3.33 -14.66 -2.26
C GLU A 95 4.78 -14.31 -2.62
N ASN A 96 5.14 -14.39 -3.91
CA ASN A 96 6.47 -13.99 -4.39
C ASN A 96 6.78 -12.53 -4.06
N ILE A 97 5.84 -11.62 -4.35
CA ILE A 97 6.01 -10.19 -4.08
C ILE A 97 6.17 -9.93 -2.57
N ILE A 98 5.31 -10.52 -1.73
CA ILE A 98 5.39 -10.36 -0.27
C ILE A 98 6.72 -10.89 0.28
N ASN A 99 7.16 -12.06 -0.18
CA ASN A 99 8.42 -12.66 0.25
C ASN A 99 9.62 -11.79 -0.14
N ASN A 100 9.61 -11.21 -1.35
CA ASN A 100 10.66 -10.31 -1.79
C ASN A 100 10.65 -9.01 -0.97
N ILE A 101 9.48 -8.41 -0.71
CA ILE A 101 9.35 -7.24 0.19
C ILE A 101 9.98 -7.52 1.55
N ASP A 102 9.61 -8.64 2.19
CA ASP A 102 10.13 -9.00 3.51
C ASP A 102 11.64 -9.23 3.51
N PHE A 103 12.18 -9.82 2.44
CA PHE A 103 13.62 -9.99 2.28
C PHE A 103 14.32 -8.63 2.14
N ILE A 104 13.88 -7.79 1.20
CA ILE A 104 14.50 -6.50 0.89
C ILE A 104 14.51 -5.61 2.13
N ILE A 105 13.37 -5.44 2.80
CA ILE A 105 13.30 -4.57 3.98
C ILE A 105 14.23 -5.10 5.09
N ARG A 106 14.37 -6.42 5.27
CA ARG A 106 15.27 -6.99 6.28
C ARG A 106 16.75 -6.83 5.93
N GLU A 107 17.11 -7.07 4.68
CA GLU A 107 18.51 -7.03 4.21
C GLU A 107 19.05 -5.58 4.21
N TYR A 108 18.24 -4.65 3.73
CA TYR A 108 18.62 -3.24 3.64
C TYR A 108 18.28 -2.44 4.91
N ASN A 109 17.38 -2.96 5.76
CA ASN A 109 17.00 -2.43 7.05
C ASN A 109 16.74 -0.91 6.99
N TYR A 110 17.44 -0.12 7.81
CA TYR A 110 17.30 1.34 7.86
C TYR A 110 17.59 2.03 6.52
N LYS A 111 18.34 1.43 5.57
CA LYS A 111 18.58 2.06 4.26
C LYS A 111 17.32 2.17 3.41
N CYS A 112 16.30 1.36 3.68
CA CYS A 112 15.00 1.49 3.03
C CYS A 112 14.21 2.71 3.55
N PHE A 113 14.57 3.25 4.71
CA PHE A 113 13.84 4.33 5.36
C PHE A 113 14.68 5.60 5.38
N ASP A 114 14.10 6.70 4.91
CA ASP A 114 14.77 7.99 4.96
C ASP A 114 15.01 8.44 6.43
N GLN A 115 16.19 8.97 6.73
CA GLN A 115 16.53 9.37 8.10
C GLN A 115 15.69 10.57 8.57
N MET A 116 15.27 11.47 7.68
CA MET A 116 14.37 12.56 8.05
C MET A 116 13.00 12.00 8.41
N PHE A 117 12.49 11.04 7.64
CA PHE A 117 11.27 10.31 7.97
C PHE A 117 11.34 9.64 9.36
N ILE A 118 12.42 8.90 9.65
CA ILE A 118 12.62 8.26 10.96
C ILE A 118 12.62 9.32 12.08
N ASN A 119 13.40 10.39 11.92
CA ASN A 119 13.51 11.45 12.91
C ASN A 119 12.17 12.13 13.21
N HIS A 120 11.30 12.29 12.20
CA HIS A 120 9.96 12.88 12.36
C HIS A 120 8.92 11.91 12.90
N THR A 121 9.10 10.60 12.70
CA THR A 121 8.08 9.60 13.08
C THR A 121 8.38 8.87 14.37
N LYS A 122 9.62 8.88 14.86
CA LYS A 122 10.02 8.12 16.06
C LYS A 122 9.23 8.47 17.31
N GLU A 123 8.82 9.73 17.48
CA GLU A 123 7.99 10.15 18.63
C GLU A 123 6.53 9.65 18.53
N TYR A 124 6.11 9.25 17.33
CA TYR A 124 4.78 8.74 17.03
C TYR A 124 4.76 7.23 16.82
N PHE A 125 5.79 6.48 17.23
CA PHE A 125 5.90 5.05 16.95
C PHE A 125 4.69 4.24 17.46
N GLU A 126 4.01 4.68 18.52
CA GLU A 126 2.79 4.06 19.04
C GLU A 126 1.52 4.48 18.29
N ASP A 127 1.52 5.66 17.65
CA ASP A 127 0.40 6.16 16.81
C ASP A 127 0.68 5.79 15.34
N SER A 128 0.38 4.54 14.99
CA SER A 128 0.58 4.02 13.63
C SER A 128 -0.12 4.89 12.57
N PHE A 129 -1.30 5.44 12.90
CA PHE A 129 -2.01 6.30 11.97
C PHE A 129 -1.24 7.60 11.70
N LYS A 130 -0.59 8.19 12.73
CA LYS A 130 0.28 9.36 12.58
C LYS A 130 1.56 9.05 11.80
N VAL A 131 2.14 7.85 11.93
CA VAL A 131 3.28 7.42 11.11
C VAL A 131 2.90 7.40 9.63
N PHE A 132 1.80 6.75 9.27
CA PHE A 132 1.29 6.73 7.90
C PHE A 132 0.84 8.13 7.42
N TYR A 133 0.28 8.96 8.31
CA TYR A 133 -0.04 10.35 8.01
C TYR A 133 1.19 11.12 7.52
N ILE A 134 2.28 11.04 8.28
CA ILE A 134 3.53 11.74 7.95
C ILE A 134 4.07 11.25 6.62
N TYR A 135 4.07 9.93 6.38
CA TYR A 135 4.49 9.37 5.10
C TYR A 135 3.67 9.90 3.92
N PHE A 136 2.34 9.81 3.97
CA PHE A 136 1.49 10.23 2.85
C PHE A 136 1.41 11.76 2.64
N MET A 137 1.62 12.56 3.69
CA MET A 137 1.41 14.01 3.64
C MET A 137 2.67 14.84 3.54
N SER A 138 3.82 14.31 3.98
CA SER A 138 5.05 15.10 4.09
C SER A 138 6.07 14.83 2.98
N GLU A 139 5.64 14.22 1.86
CA GLU A 139 6.48 13.93 0.68
C GLU A 139 7.76 13.13 0.99
N TYR A 140 7.79 12.38 2.09
CA TYR A 140 8.90 11.48 2.40
C TYR A 140 8.77 10.20 1.54
N ASN A 141 9.39 10.21 0.36
CA ASN A 141 9.51 9.00 -0.45
C ASN A 141 10.54 8.07 0.17
N THR A 142 10.09 6.96 0.74
CA THR A 142 10.98 5.95 1.32
C THR A 142 10.58 4.59 0.78
N LEU A 143 11.57 3.85 0.26
CA LEU A 143 11.35 2.53 -0.30
C LEU A 143 10.67 1.62 0.73
N GLY A 144 11.08 1.68 1.98
CA GLY A 144 10.53 0.87 3.06
C GLY A 144 9.03 1.10 3.28
N MET A 145 8.57 2.36 3.24
CA MET A 145 7.15 2.67 3.34
C MET A 145 6.39 2.31 2.06
N ASP A 146 6.97 2.50 0.88
CA ASP A 146 6.38 2.11 -0.41
C ASP A 146 6.14 0.60 -0.47
N LEU A 147 7.15 -0.19 -0.08
CA LEU A 147 7.06 -1.64 0.01
C LEU A 147 6.08 -2.09 1.10
N THR A 148 6.06 -1.39 2.24
CA THR A 148 5.07 -1.65 3.31
C THR A 148 3.65 -1.41 2.80
N PHE A 149 3.41 -0.33 2.06
CA PHE A 149 2.13 -0.03 1.45
C PHE A 149 1.73 -1.07 0.39
N LEU A 150 2.65 -1.53 -0.45
CA LEU A 150 2.39 -2.64 -1.38
C LEU A 150 1.94 -3.91 -0.64
N LYS A 151 2.60 -4.23 0.47
CA LYS A 151 2.22 -5.36 1.33
C LYS A 151 0.80 -5.19 1.90
N MET A 152 0.44 -3.96 2.29
CA MET A 152 -0.93 -3.63 2.72
C MET A 152 -1.95 -3.88 1.61
N VAL A 153 -1.67 -3.42 0.39
CA VAL A 153 -2.54 -3.64 -0.77
C VAL A 153 -2.75 -5.12 -1.03
N LEU A 154 -1.67 -5.91 -1.07
CA LEU A 154 -1.74 -7.35 -1.36
C LEU A 154 -2.48 -8.17 -0.30
N ASN A 155 -2.46 -7.71 0.95
CA ASN A 155 -3.14 -8.36 2.08
C ASN A 155 -4.46 -7.68 2.48
N SER A 156 -4.87 -6.66 1.73
CA SER A 156 -6.12 -5.97 1.98
C SER A 156 -7.31 -6.92 1.81
N THR A 157 -8.29 -6.76 2.68
CA THR A 157 -9.56 -7.48 2.58
C THR A 157 -10.61 -6.60 1.92
N ILE A 158 -11.76 -7.19 1.62
CA ILE A 158 -12.99 -6.48 1.23
C ILE A 158 -13.24 -5.19 2.05
N ASN A 159 -13.00 -5.24 3.36
CA ASN A 159 -13.31 -4.11 4.25
C ASN A 159 -12.36 -2.92 4.08
N ASN A 160 -11.25 -3.13 3.36
CA ASN A 160 -10.24 -2.12 3.08
C ASN A 160 -10.36 -1.57 1.67
N LEU A 161 -11.23 -2.07 0.80
CA LEU A 161 -11.21 -1.76 -0.63
C LEU A 161 -12.55 -1.17 -1.09
N PHE A 162 -12.48 -0.13 -1.91
CA PHE A 162 -13.68 0.53 -2.44
C PHE A 162 -13.39 1.23 -3.78
N LEU A 163 -14.47 1.64 -4.45
CA LEU A 163 -14.40 2.56 -5.58
C LEU A 163 -14.76 3.97 -5.09
N ASN A 164 -13.94 4.97 -5.43
CA ASN A 164 -14.33 6.37 -5.20
C ASN A 164 -15.38 6.84 -6.23
N ASP A 165 -15.81 8.10 -6.10
CA ASP A 165 -16.83 8.71 -6.98
C ASP A 165 -16.39 8.77 -8.47
N ASN A 166 -15.09 8.71 -8.74
CA ASN A 166 -14.50 8.65 -10.08
C ASN A 166 -14.29 7.21 -10.57
N PHE A 167 -14.81 6.21 -9.84
CA PHE A 167 -14.62 4.78 -10.09
C PHE A 167 -13.15 4.32 -10.06
N GLU A 168 -12.30 5.01 -9.30
CA GLU A 168 -10.93 4.61 -9.06
C GLU A 168 -10.86 3.58 -7.94
N PHE A 169 -10.00 2.57 -8.12
CA PHE A 169 -9.77 1.54 -7.12
C PHE A 169 -8.92 2.10 -5.96
N CYS A 170 -9.55 2.18 -4.79
CA CYS A 170 -8.98 2.81 -3.61
C CYS A 170 -8.92 1.84 -2.43
N MET A 171 -7.94 2.08 -1.54
CA MET A 171 -7.82 1.41 -0.27
C MET A 171 -8.13 2.37 0.89
N ILE A 172 -8.90 1.89 1.86
CA ILE A 172 -9.14 2.51 3.17
C ILE A 172 -8.16 1.91 4.18
N ILE A 173 -7.32 2.76 4.75
CA ILE A 173 -6.45 2.41 5.87
C ILE A 173 -7.11 2.94 7.14
N LYS A 174 -7.56 2.03 7.99
CA LYS A 174 -8.05 2.31 9.35
C LYS A 174 -6.94 2.09 10.36
N GLU A 175 -7.14 2.55 11.60
CA GLU A 175 -6.15 2.44 12.68
C GLU A 175 -5.66 1.00 12.93
N ASP A 176 -6.57 0.03 13.06
CA ASP A 176 -6.19 -1.38 13.28
C ASP A 176 -5.37 -1.97 12.12
N PHE A 177 -5.70 -1.55 10.90
CA PHE A 177 -4.96 -1.97 9.71
C PHE A 177 -3.58 -1.31 9.69
N ALA A 178 -3.50 0.01 9.90
CA ALA A 178 -2.23 0.74 10.02
C ALA A 178 -1.33 0.13 11.12
N LYS A 179 -1.90 -0.26 12.26
CA LYS A 179 -1.17 -0.89 13.37
C LYS A 179 -0.50 -2.19 12.96
N THR A 180 -1.19 -2.99 12.15
CA THR A 180 -0.67 -4.26 11.62
C THR A 180 0.57 -4.05 10.75
N TYR A 181 0.68 -2.89 10.09
CA TYR A 181 1.75 -2.57 9.13
C TYR A 181 2.67 -1.45 9.61
N ASN A 182 2.64 -1.12 10.91
CA ASN A 182 3.51 -0.11 11.46
C ASN A 182 4.98 -0.59 11.35
N PRO A 183 5.87 0.12 10.64
CA PRO A 183 7.25 -0.33 10.40
C PRO A 183 8.04 -0.51 11.71
N TYR A 184 7.70 0.25 12.76
CA TYR A 184 8.28 0.10 14.09
C TYR A 184 7.88 -1.24 14.75
N PHE A 185 6.61 -1.63 14.64
CA PHE A 185 6.12 -2.89 15.23
C PHE A 185 6.52 -4.12 14.43
N LEU A 186 6.72 -3.97 13.12
CA LEU A 186 7.29 -5.00 12.26
C LEU A 186 8.80 -5.19 12.48
N GLY A 187 9.44 -4.30 13.26
CA GLY A 187 10.88 -4.34 13.51
C GLY A 187 11.72 -3.91 12.30
N TYR A 188 11.11 -3.22 11.34
CA TYR A 188 11.80 -2.68 10.16
C TYR A 188 12.56 -1.39 10.47
N ILE A 189 12.11 -0.64 11.48
CA ILE A 189 12.81 0.54 12.01
C ILE A 189 13.15 0.24 13.48
N ASP A 190 14.44 0.23 13.82
CA ASP A 190 14.87 0.06 15.22
C ASP A 190 14.77 1.38 15.98
N MET A 191 14.11 1.34 17.14
CA MET A 191 13.93 2.46 18.06
C MET A 191 15.17 2.76 18.91
N ARG A 192 16.18 1.89 18.87
CA ARG A 192 17.41 2.00 19.68
C ARG A 192 18.51 2.85 19.02
N ILE A 193 18.21 3.46 17.87
CA ILE A 193 19.13 4.32 17.10
C ILE A 193 18.76 5.79 17.31
#